data_AF-A0A0F3H3U9-F1
#
_entry.id   AF-A0A0F3H3U9-F1
#
_cell.length_a   1.000
_cell.length_b   1.000
_cell.length_c   1.000
_cell.angle_alpha   90.00
_cell.angle_beta   90.00
_cell.angle_gamma   90.00
#
_symmetry.space_group_name_H-M   'P 1'
#
loop_
_entity.id
_entity.type
_entity.pdbx_description
1 polymer ?
#
loop_
_entity_poly.entity_id
_entity_poly.type
_entity_poly.pdbx_seq_one_letter_code
_entity_poly.pdbx_strand_id
1 'polypeptide(L)'
;MRWFYSINKAHSLVDVAFIFKDTTAEDISEASHLPNHPWDETIKTKGIKGEISYTLAIDESERSISLEEALERISDSEVIKKAFIG
;
A
#
# COMPACT_ATOMS: atom_id res chain seq x y z
N MET A 1 4.05 -21.46 -27.63
CA MET A 1 3.56 -20.61 -26.53
C MET A 1 3.68 -19.15 -26.96
N ARG A 2 2.57 -18.49 -27.30
CA ARG A 2 2.58 -17.07 -27.73
C ARG A 2 1.90 -16.28 -26.62
N TRP A 3 2.69 -15.47 -25.91
CA TRP A 3 2.20 -14.56 -24.88
C TRP A 3 1.32 -13.51 -25.52
N PHE A 4 0.00 -13.65 -25.39
CA PHE A 4 -0.96 -12.60 -25.73
C PHE A 4 -1.14 -11.74 -24.47
N TYR A 5 -0.16 -10.87 -24.20
CA TYR A 5 -0.32 -9.85 -23.18
C TYR A 5 -1.35 -8.84 -23.71
N SER A 6 -2.54 -8.86 -23.15
CA SER A 6 -3.62 -7.93 -23.48
C SER A 6 -3.12 -6.49 -23.38
N ILE A 7 -3.35 -5.68 -24.43
CA ILE A 7 -2.88 -4.29 -24.56
C ILE A 7 -3.27 -3.44 -23.32
N ASN A 8 -4.42 -3.73 -22.70
CA ASN A 8 -4.88 -3.06 -21.49
C ASN A 8 -4.00 -3.33 -20.26
N LYS A 9 -3.40 -4.52 -20.14
CA LYS A 9 -2.46 -4.88 -19.06
C LYS A 9 -1.09 -4.26 -19.26
N ALA A 10 -0.72 -3.96 -20.51
CA ALA A 10 0.54 -3.29 -20.82
C ALA A 10 0.50 -1.82 -20.39
N HIS A 11 -0.63 -1.12 -20.55
CA HIS A 11 -0.77 0.27 -20.07
C HIS A 11 -0.58 0.40 -18.56
N SER A 12 -1.22 -0.46 -17.76
CA SER A 12 -1.07 -0.40 -16.29
C SER A 12 0.36 -0.68 -15.82
N LEU A 13 1.09 -1.56 -16.51
CA LEU A 13 2.48 -1.86 -16.17
C LEU A 13 3.43 -0.75 -16.60
N VAL A 14 3.13 -0.04 -17.68
CA VAL A 14 3.86 1.17 -18.10
C VAL A 14 3.67 2.27 -17.07
N ASP A 15 2.44 2.51 -16.60
CA ASP A 15 2.17 3.52 -15.57
C ASP A 15 2.92 3.22 -14.26
N VAL A 16 2.91 1.95 -13.84
CA VAL A 16 3.69 1.49 -12.69
C VAL A 16 5.19 1.69 -12.93
N ALA A 17 5.70 1.30 -14.09
CA ALA A 17 7.11 1.51 -14.42
C ALA A 17 7.52 2.99 -14.46
N PHE A 18 6.61 3.90 -14.84
CA PHE A 18 6.82 5.34 -14.79
C PHE A 18 6.87 5.86 -13.36
N ILE A 19 6.00 5.36 -12.47
CA ILE A 19 6.05 5.70 -11.03
C ILE A 19 7.40 5.30 -10.42
N PHE A 20 7.92 4.13 -10.82
CA PHE A 20 9.19 3.61 -10.31
C PHE A 20 10.44 4.11 -11.04
N LYS A 21 10.29 4.95 -12.08
CA LYS A 21 11.39 5.36 -12.96
C LYS A 21 12.53 6.05 -12.21
N ASP A 22 12.17 6.89 -11.25
CA ASP A 22 13.12 7.69 -10.47
C ASP A 22 13.23 7.18 -9.01
N THR A 23 12.59 6.04 -8.70
CA THR A 23 12.60 5.46 -7.36
C THR A 23 13.93 4.76 -7.10
N THR A 24 14.56 5.05 -5.95
CA THR A 24 15.82 4.41 -5.58
C THR A 24 15.60 2.99 -5.07
N ALA A 25 16.67 2.19 -5.06
CA ALA A 25 16.61 0.86 -4.45
C ALA A 25 16.26 0.92 -2.95
N GLU A 26 16.64 2.01 -2.27
CA GLU A 26 16.31 2.26 -0.87
C GLU A 26 14.80 2.48 -0.68
N ASP A 27 14.19 3.33 -1.51
CA ASP A 27 12.74 3.59 -1.47
C ASP A 27 11.91 2.31 -1.73
N ILE A 28 12.37 1.46 -2.67
CA ILE A 28 11.73 0.16 -2.96
C ILE A 28 11.88 -0.78 -1.76
N SER A 29 13.06 -0.80 -1.13
CA SER A 29 13.32 -1.62 0.06
C SER A 29 12.45 -1.19 1.23
N GLU A 30 12.31 0.11 1.47
CA GLU A 30 11.47 0.67 2.53
C GLU A 30 9.99 0.32 2.32
N ALA A 31 9.49 0.46 1.08
CA ALA A 31 8.10 0.14 0.76
C ALA A 31 7.78 -1.37 0.84
N SER A 32 8.77 -2.25 0.63
CA SER A 32 8.61 -3.70 0.68
C SER A 32 8.88 -4.31 2.07
N HIS A 33 9.67 -3.66 2.91
CA HIS A 33 10.02 -4.09 4.26
C HIS A 33 9.42 -3.17 5.32
N LEU A 34 8.12 -2.87 5.18
CA LEU A 34 7.41 -2.09 6.18
C LEU A 34 7.60 -2.72 7.57
N PRO A 35 7.83 -1.89 8.61
CA PRO A 35 7.96 -2.37 9.98
C PRO A 35 6.80 -3.27 10.39
N ASN A 36 7.07 -4.25 11.25
CA ASN A 36 6.09 -5.23 11.74
C ASN A 36 5.37 -6.08 10.67
N HIS A 37 5.82 -6.03 9.41
CA HIS A 37 5.37 -6.91 8.32
C HIS A 37 3.83 -7.03 8.21
N PRO A 38 3.11 -5.91 7.97
CA PRO A 38 1.64 -5.87 7.99
C PRO A 38 1.00 -6.89 7.02
N TRP A 39 1.66 -7.14 5.89
CA TRP A 39 1.24 -8.14 4.91
C TRP A 39 1.30 -9.56 5.47
N ASP A 40 2.46 -9.95 6.01
CA ASP A 40 2.68 -11.30 6.54
C ASP A 40 1.80 -11.56 7.77
N GLU A 41 1.67 -10.56 8.66
CA GLU A 41 0.76 -10.66 9.81
C GLU A 41 -0.70 -10.78 9.38
N THR A 42 -1.12 -10.09 8.32
CA THR A 42 -2.47 -10.23 7.77
C THR A 42 -2.69 -11.64 7.21
N ILE A 43 -1.72 -12.20 6.50
CA ILE A 43 -1.82 -13.57 5.98
C ILE A 43 -1.95 -14.58 7.13
N LYS A 44 -1.13 -14.44 8.19
CA LYS A 44 -1.15 -15.36 9.34
C LYS A 44 -2.45 -15.27 10.13
N THR A 45 -3.01 -14.08 10.30
CA THR A 45 -4.16 -13.84 11.19
C THR A 45 -5.51 -13.88 10.48
N LYS A 46 -5.60 -13.34 9.27
CA LYS A 46 -6.84 -13.19 8.49
C LYS A 46 -6.86 -14.02 7.19
N GLY A 47 -5.74 -14.58 6.78
CA GLY A 47 -5.59 -15.34 5.54
C GLY A 47 -5.25 -14.47 4.33
N ILE A 48 -4.96 -15.10 3.18
CA ILE A 48 -4.40 -14.47 1.97
C ILE A 48 -5.28 -13.40 1.30
N LYS A 49 -6.56 -13.32 1.67
CA LYS A 49 -7.51 -12.31 1.17
C LYS A 49 -8.01 -11.36 2.27
N GLY A 50 -7.38 -11.40 3.44
CA GLY A 50 -7.71 -10.52 4.54
C GLY A 50 -7.36 -9.07 4.21
N GLU A 51 -8.15 -8.14 4.73
CA GLU A 51 -7.84 -6.72 4.65
C GLU A 51 -6.61 -6.39 5.51
N ILE A 52 -5.63 -5.73 4.89
CA ILE A 52 -4.35 -5.40 5.50
C ILE A 52 -4.50 -4.15 6.35
N SER A 53 -4.16 -4.27 7.63
CA SER A 53 -4.15 -3.12 8.54
C SER A 53 -2.79 -2.42 8.45
N TYR A 54 -2.69 -1.36 7.67
CA TYR A 54 -1.45 -0.58 7.55
C TYR A 54 -1.06 0.15 8.84
N THR A 55 -1.97 0.26 9.81
CA THR A 55 -1.64 0.73 11.17
C THR A 55 -0.60 -0.16 11.86
N LEU A 56 -0.47 -1.42 11.46
CA LEU A 56 0.57 -2.32 11.97
C LEU A 56 1.98 -1.85 11.58
N ALA A 57 2.12 -1.09 10.48
CA ALA A 57 3.41 -0.59 10.02
C ALA A 57 4.00 0.55 10.88
N ILE A 58 3.24 1.04 11.87
CA ILE A 58 3.69 2.09 12.78
C ILE A 58 4.68 1.47 13.78
N ASP A 59 5.90 2.01 13.80
CA ASP A 59 7.05 1.48 14.54
C ASP A 59 7.59 2.43 15.61
N GLU A 60 6.86 3.51 15.89
CA GLU A 60 7.24 4.56 16.85
C GLU A 60 8.59 5.25 16.55
N SER A 61 9.13 5.08 15.34
CA SER A 61 10.34 5.80 14.90
C SER A 61 10.09 7.29 14.73
N GLU A 62 11.15 8.12 14.73
CA GLU A 62 11.02 9.59 14.56
C GLU A 62 10.38 10.01 13.23
N ARG A 63 10.41 9.14 12.22
CA ARG A 63 9.77 9.36 10.91
C ARG A 63 8.34 8.80 10.85
N SER A 64 7.94 8.02 11.85
CA SER A 64 6.61 7.42 11.95
C SER A 64 5.57 8.45 12.37
N ILE A 65 4.38 8.35 11.81
CA ILE A 65 3.22 9.09 12.32
C ILE A 65 2.68 8.42 13.58
N SER A 66 2.01 9.20 14.42
CA SER A 66 1.32 8.61 15.58
C SER A 66 0.15 7.74 15.13
N LEU A 67 -0.21 6.75 15.95
CA LEU A 67 -1.40 5.92 15.72
C LEU A 67 -2.67 6.78 15.64
N GLU A 68 -2.77 7.81 16.48
CA GLU A 68 -3.90 8.75 16.48
C GLU A 68 -4.02 9.47 15.13
N GLU A 69 -2.92 10.04 14.64
CA GLU A 69 -2.87 10.71 13.34
C GLU A 69 -3.20 9.76 12.19
N ALA A 70 -2.74 8.50 12.26
CA ALA A 70 -3.08 7.49 11.26
C ALA A 70 -4.59 7.19 11.24
N LEU A 71 -5.22 7.11 12.41
CA LEU A 71 -6.67 6.87 12.53
C LEU A 71 -7.48 8.08 12.04
N GLU A 72 -7.04 9.30 12.33
CA GLU A 72 -7.65 10.53 11.82
C GLU A 72 -7.65 10.55 10.28
N ARG A 73 -6.50 10.27 9.65
CA ARG A 73 -6.38 10.21 8.18
C ARG A 73 -7.29 9.16 7.55
N ILE A 74 -7.45 8.00 8.20
CA ILE A 74 -8.38 6.95 7.74
C ILE A 74 -9.83 7.46 7.81
N SER A 75 -10.21 8.08 8.93
CA SER A 75 -11.53 8.69 9.12
C SER A 75 -11.83 9.72 8.03
N ASP A 76 -10.90 10.64 7.78
CA ASP A 76 -11.03 11.68 6.75
C ASP A 76 -11.21 11.10 5.35
N SER A 77 -10.42 10.08 5.02
CA SER A 77 -10.57 9.34 3.76
C SER A 77 -11.95 8.71 3.62
N GLU A 78 -12.50 8.12 4.69
CA GLU A 78 -13.84 7.54 4.67
C GLU A 78 -14.95 8.60 4.53
N VAL A 79 -14.79 9.76 5.16
CA VAL A 79 -15.70 10.91 4.98
C VAL A 79 -15.67 11.41 3.54
N ILE A 80 -14.48 11.58 2.96
CA ILE A 80 -14.30 11.99 1.57
C ILE A 80 -14.95 10.97 0.64
N LYS A 81 -14.65 9.67 0.77
CA LYS A 81 -15.28 8.63 -0.06
C LYS A 81 -16.80 8.69 0.01
N LYS A 82 -17.38 8.86 1.20
CA LYS A 82 -18.84 9.02 1.35
C LYS A 82 -19.38 10.26 0.65
N ALA A 83 -18.65 11.37 0.68
CA ALA A 83 -19.07 12.63 0.05
C ALA A 83 -19.00 12.59 -1.49
N PHE A 84 -18.08 11.81 -2.06
CA PHE A 84 -17.89 11.70 -3.52
C PHE A 84 -18.66 10.53 -4.17
N ILE A 85 -19.14 9.57 -3.37
CA ILE A 85 -19.94 8.42 -3.83
C ILE A 85 -21.43 8.60 -3.48
N GLY A 86 -21.79 9.68 -2.77
CA GLY A 86 -23.16 10.06 -2.41
C GLY A 86 -23.87 10.89 -3.46
#